data_AF-A0A450V4G3-F1
#
_entry.id   AF-A0A450V4G3-F1
#
_cell.length_a   1.000
_cell.length_b   1.000
_cell.length_c   1.000
_cell.angle_alpha   90.00
_cell.angle_beta   90.00
_cell.angle_gamma   90.00
#
_symmetry.space_group_name_H-M   'P 1'
#
loop_
_entity.id
_entity.type
_entity.pdbx_description
1 polymer ?
#
loop_
_entity_poly.entity_id
_entity_poly.type
_entity_poly.pdbx_seq_one_letter_code
_entity_poly.pdbx_strand_id
1 'polypeptide(L)'
;MTSIDTIQGFFSLLFNLVGELWKGGTIEFWIALVVGILLAGAAWWLASYIAFNFNRQFSMHPKHHVYCSIAAVLTLSFTLLFFALKFTGEVAEQAVSEWQAAIRVNTDWKNEAFSKAYDAVYELKNPQGSQLEDFSGKPHPSTGLDTAVPISYPPSKQAVANVYGASMVKHFKETHPFLSLILWARSGQAEKALITDIERLFATGITTYASKKGIDLTSTMIRNALKAQTPRVITMFRIILVIAFLLIQALVLGLLARAALAAIKEKRL
;
A
#
# COMPACT_ATOMS: atom_id res chain seq x y z
N MET A 1 -1.90 -15.49 -2.60
CA MET A 1 -2.13 -14.05 -2.81
C MET A 1 -3.11 -13.90 -3.96
N THR A 2 -4.32 -13.44 -3.71
CA THR A 2 -5.33 -13.31 -4.77
C THR A 2 -5.27 -11.88 -5.33
N SER A 3 -5.65 -11.73 -6.61
CA SER A 3 -5.79 -10.40 -7.24
C SER A 3 -6.75 -9.49 -6.44
N ILE A 4 -7.72 -10.10 -5.76
CA ILE A 4 -8.78 -9.43 -4.98
C ILE A 4 -8.20 -8.66 -3.80
N ASP A 5 -7.30 -9.26 -3.01
CA ASP A 5 -6.70 -8.63 -1.82
C ASP A 5 -5.90 -7.36 -2.19
N THR A 6 -5.25 -7.40 -3.36
CA THR A 6 -4.47 -6.27 -3.88
C THR A 6 -5.38 -5.14 -4.36
N ILE A 7 -6.49 -5.47 -5.03
CA ILE A 7 -7.49 -4.51 -5.49
C ILE A 7 -8.15 -3.81 -4.29
N GLN A 8 -8.55 -4.58 -3.27
CA GLN A 8 -9.15 -4.01 -2.06
C GLN A 8 -8.18 -3.08 -1.35
N GLY A 9 -6.91 -3.50 -1.18
CA GLY A 9 -5.87 -2.65 -0.60
C GLY A 9 -5.64 -1.34 -1.38
N PHE A 10 -5.73 -1.40 -2.71
CA PHE A 10 -5.63 -0.22 -3.56
C PHE A 10 -6.80 0.76 -3.35
N PHE A 11 -8.05 0.28 -3.34
CA PHE A 11 -9.20 1.15 -3.08
C PHE A 11 -9.18 1.74 -1.67
N SER A 12 -8.83 0.96 -0.65
CA SER A 12 -8.67 1.47 0.71
C SER A 12 -7.64 2.59 0.77
N LEU A 13 -6.52 2.47 0.04
CA LEU A 13 -5.56 3.56 -0.07
C LEU A 13 -6.18 4.81 -0.70
N LEU A 14 -6.88 4.69 -1.82
CA LEU A 14 -7.52 5.84 -2.48
C LEU A 14 -8.52 6.55 -1.56
N PHE A 15 -9.34 5.80 -0.83
CA PHE A 15 -10.27 6.36 0.14
C PHE A 15 -9.56 7.05 1.30
N ASN A 16 -8.50 6.44 1.84
CA ASN A 16 -7.71 7.06 2.90
C ASN A 16 -7.03 8.36 2.43
N LEU A 17 -6.55 8.42 1.19
CA LEU A 17 -6.00 9.66 0.62
C LEU A 17 -7.03 10.79 0.57
N VAL A 18 -8.24 10.50 0.10
CA VAL A 18 -9.33 11.51 0.06
C VAL A 18 -9.78 11.88 1.47
N GLY A 19 -9.83 10.90 2.39
CA GLY A 19 -10.10 11.14 3.80
C GLY A 19 -9.08 12.07 4.44
N GLU A 20 -7.80 11.89 4.12
CA GLU A 20 -6.71 12.73 4.60
C GLU A 20 -6.73 14.12 3.98
N LEU A 21 -7.06 14.23 2.69
CA LEU A 21 -7.31 15.52 2.04
C LEU A 21 -8.43 16.30 2.75
N TRP A 22 -9.52 15.63 3.14
CA TRP A 22 -10.63 16.25 3.87
C TRP A 22 -10.25 16.67 5.29
N LYS A 23 -9.58 15.78 6.04
CA LYS A 23 -9.27 15.98 7.46
C LYS A 23 -8.04 16.86 7.70
N GLY A 24 -6.93 16.57 7.00
CA GLY A 24 -5.64 17.22 7.21
C GLY A 24 -5.38 18.42 6.29
N GLY A 25 -6.08 18.50 5.15
CA GLY A 25 -5.85 19.50 4.10
C GLY A 25 -7.07 20.33 3.74
N THR A 26 -7.78 20.89 4.71
CA THR A 26 -9.08 21.57 4.45
C THR A 26 -9.00 22.64 3.36
N ILE A 27 -7.92 23.43 3.32
CA ILE A 27 -7.71 24.44 2.27
C ILE A 27 -7.49 23.76 0.91
N GLU A 28 -6.58 22.78 0.84
CA GLU A 28 -6.32 22.02 -0.38
C GLU A 28 -7.56 21.28 -0.88
N PHE A 29 -8.42 20.79 0.01
CA PHE A 29 -9.69 20.17 -0.33
C PHE A 29 -10.60 21.16 -1.05
N TRP A 30 -10.80 22.36 -0.49
CA TRP A 30 -11.65 23.37 -1.12
C TRP A 30 -11.09 23.86 -2.46
N ILE A 31 -9.76 24.02 -2.56
CA ILE A 31 -9.10 24.32 -3.83
C ILE A 31 -9.35 23.20 -4.84
N ALA A 32 -9.11 21.94 -4.45
CA ALA A 32 -9.32 20.78 -5.32
C ALA A 32 -10.78 20.66 -5.76
N LEU A 33 -11.73 20.98 -4.88
CA LEU A 33 -13.16 20.95 -5.17
C LEU A 33 -13.55 22.05 -6.16
N VAL A 34 -13.11 23.29 -5.95
CA VAL A 34 -13.39 24.41 -6.87
C VAL A 34 -12.78 24.13 -8.24
N VAL A 35 -11.50 23.73 -8.29
CA VAL A 35 -10.82 23.36 -9.54
C VAL A 35 -11.55 22.18 -10.20
N GLY A 36 -11.94 21.17 -9.43
CA GLY A 36 -12.66 20.00 -9.91
C GLY A 36 -14.03 20.36 -10.51
N ILE A 37 -14.78 21.26 -9.89
CA ILE A 37 -16.08 21.75 -10.41
C ILE A 37 -15.87 22.51 -11.71
N LEU A 38 -14.88 23.39 -11.79
CA LEU A 38 -14.57 24.14 -13.01
C LEU A 38 -14.18 23.20 -14.16
N LEU A 39 -13.30 22.23 -13.90
CA LEU A 39 -12.90 21.23 -14.88
C LEU A 39 -14.06 20.30 -15.28
N ALA A 40 -14.92 19.92 -14.34
CA ALA A 40 -16.10 19.11 -14.62
C ALA A 40 -17.10 19.86 -15.51
N GLY A 41 -17.33 21.15 -15.26
CA GLY A 41 -18.13 22.03 -16.12
C GLY A 41 -17.51 22.16 -17.51
N ALA A 42 -16.20 22.35 -17.61
CA ALA A 42 -15.49 22.38 -18.89
C ALA A 42 -15.58 21.04 -19.64
N ALA A 43 -15.48 19.91 -18.96
CA ALA A 43 -15.63 18.58 -19.55
C ALA A 43 -17.05 18.35 -20.08
N TRP A 44 -18.07 18.75 -19.32
CA TRP A 44 -19.45 18.71 -19.76
C TRP A 44 -19.68 19.58 -21.01
N TRP A 45 -19.17 20.82 -20.99
CA TRP A 45 -19.26 21.74 -22.12
C TRP A 45 -18.57 21.17 -23.36
N LEU A 46 -17.36 20.62 -23.21
CA LEU A 46 -16.61 20.01 -24.30
C LEU A 46 -17.36 18.80 -24.89
N ALA A 47 -17.91 17.92 -24.04
CA ALA A 47 -18.73 16.79 -24.47
C ALA A 47 -19.96 17.25 -25.28
N SER A 48 -20.62 18.31 -24.80
CA SER A 48 -21.75 18.92 -25.48
C SER A 48 -21.36 19.48 -26.84
N TYR A 49 -20.26 20.24 -26.88
CA TYR A 49 -19.74 20.86 -28.10
C TYR A 49 -19.33 19.82 -29.16
N ILE A 50 -18.66 18.74 -28.74
CA ILE A 50 -18.31 17.63 -29.62
C ILE A 50 -19.58 17.02 -30.25
N ALA A 51 -20.61 16.75 -29.45
CA ALA A 51 -21.86 16.17 -29.96
C ALA A 51 -22.54 17.08 -31.01
N PHE A 52 -22.58 18.39 -30.78
CA PHE A 52 -23.12 19.36 -31.74
C PHE A 52 -22.30 19.43 -33.04
N ASN A 53 -20.99 19.29 -32.99
CA ASN A 53 -20.15 19.29 -34.19
C ASN A 53 -20.35 18.06 -35.07
N PHE A 54 -20.59 16.88 -34.48
CA PHE A 54 -20.91 15.68 -35.25
C PHE A 54 -22.31 15.71 -35.85
N ASN A 55 -23.26 16.41 -35.21
CA ASN A 55 -24.61 16.55 -35.70
C ASN A 55 -25.18 17.95 -35.36
N ARG A 56 -25.19 18.87 -36.33
CA ARG A 56 -25.74 20.22 -36.15
C ARG A 56 -27.25 20.24 -35.83
N GLN A 57 -27.97 19.17 -36.14
CA GLN A 57 -29.40 18.98 -35.81
C GLN A 57 -29.62 18.09 -34.58
N PHE A 58 -28.56 17.88 -33.79
CA PHE A 58 -28.62 17.09 -32.57
C PHE A 58 -29.40 17.84 -31.50
N SER A 59 -30.55 17.29 -31.15
CA SER A 59 -31.24 17.63 -29.91
C SER A 59 -30.61 16.79 -28.80
N MET A 60 -30.11 17.44 -27.76
CA MET A 60 -29.64 16.77 -26.54
C MET A 60 -30.81 16.05 -25.87
N HIS A 61 -31.02 14.78 -26.22
CA HIS A 61 -31.93 13.92 -25.49
C HIS A 61 -31.36 13.58 -24.09
N PRO A 62 -32.22 13.26 -23.11
CA PRO A 62 -31.81 12.91 -21.74
C PRO A 62 -30.69 11.85 -21.67
N LYS A 63 -30.68 10.89 -22.61
CA LYS A 63 -29.64 9.85 -22.72
C LYS A 63 -28.23 10.41 -22.95
N HIS A 64 -28.10 11.59 -23.57
CA HIS A 64 -26.80 12.22 -23.85
C HIS A 64 -26.28 13.05 -22.67
N HIS A 65 -27.19 13.59 -21.86
CA HIS A 65 -26.83 14.21 -20.57
C HIS A 65 -26.24 13.20 -19.60
N VAL A 66 -26.59 11.91 -19.70
CA VAL A 66 -25.96 10.84 -18.91
C VAL A 66 -24.46 10.75 -19.21
N TYR A 67 -24.04 10.75 -20.47
CA TYR A 67 -22.61 10.69 -20.82
C TYR A 67 -21.86 11.96 -20.37
N CYS A 68 -22.47 13.14 -20.50
CA CYS A 68 -21.88 14.39 -20.02
C CYS A 68 -21.76 14.38 -18.48
N SER A 69 -22.76 13.84 -17.78
CA SER A 69 -22.73 13.67 -16.32
C SER A 69 -21.62 12.71 -15.88
N ILE A 70 -21.49 11.57 -16.56
CA ILE A 70 -20.41 10.62 -16.30
C ILE A 70 -19.05 11.28 -16.50
N ALA A 71 -18.84 12.00 -17.60
CA ALA A 71 -17.60 12.73 -17.86
C ALA A 71 -17.28 13.74 -16.75
N ALA A 72 -18.28 14.52 -16.31
CA ALA A 72 -18.12 15.52 -15.25
C ALA A 72 -17.81 14.89 -13.88
N VAL A 73 -18.55 13.85 -13.48
CA VAL A 73 -18.32 13.12 -12.21
C VAL A 73 -16.94 12.49 -12.17
N LEU A 74 -16.50 11.89 -13.28
CA LEU A 74 -15.16 11.34 -13.40
C LEU A 74 -14.10 12.42 -13.30
N THR A 75 -14.27 13.56 -14.00
CA THR A 75 -13.33 14.69 -13.91
C THR A 75 -13.21 15.22 -12.48
N LEU A 76 -14.33 15.37 -11.78
CA LEU A 76 -14.32 15.79 -10.37
C LEU A 76 -13.56 14.77 -9.49
N SER A 77 -13.90 13.49 -9.64
CA SER A 77 -13.29 12.39 -8.84
C SER A 77 -11.78 12.30 -9.07
N PHE A 78 -11.33 12.33 -10.32
CA PHE A 78 -9.92 12.30 -10.69
C PHE A 78 -9.18 13.55 -10.21
N THR A 79 -9.81 14.73 -10.23
CA THR A 79 -9.22 15.96 -9.71
C THR A 79 -8.99 15.86 -8.20
N LEU A 80 -10.00 15.41 -7.44
CA LEU A 80 -9.87 15.21 -5.99
C LEU A 80 -8.76 14.20 -5.67
N LEU A 81 -8.73 13.06 -6.39
CA LEU A 81 -7.67 12.07 -6.23
C LEU A 81 -6.28 12.63 -6.55
N PHE A 82 -6.15 13.46 -7.59
CA PHE A 82 -4.87 14.05 -7.98
C PHE A 82 -4.28 14.94 -6.88
N PHE A 83 -5.13 15.74 -6.22
CA PHE A 83 -4.74 16.54 -5.06
C PHE A 83 -4.48 15.66 -3.84
N ALA A 84 -5.34 14.67 -3.58
CA ALA A 84 -5.23 13.75 -2.47
C ALA A 84 -3.91 12.96 -2.46
N LEU A 85 -3.32 12.68 -3.63
CA LEU A 85 -2.01 12.02 -3.71
C LEU A 85 -0.90 12.74 -2.94
N LYS A 86 -1.00 14.05 -2.66
CA LYS A 86 -0.04 14.76 -1.79
C LYS A 86 0.08 14.10 -0.41
N PHE A 87 -1.00 13.50 0.10
CA PHE A 87 -1.10 12.90 1.44
C PHE A 87 -0.62 11.43 1.50
N THR A 88 0.11 10.98 0.48
CA THR A 88 0.57 9.59 0.41
C THR A 88 1.53 9.24 1.55
N GLY A 89 2.33 10.20 2.02
CA GLY A 89 3.25 9.98 3.14
C GLY A 89 2.51 9.75 4.45
N GLU A 90 1.53 10.60 4.73
CA GLU A 90 0.68 10.58 5.93
C GLU A 90 -0.13 9.27 5.99
N VAL A 91 -0.78 8.89 4.89
CA VAL A 91 -1.52 7.62 4.83
C VAL A 91 -0.60 6.41 4.97
N ALA A 92 0.61 6.45 4.40
CA ALA A 92 1.59 5.39 4.58
C ALA A 92 2.06 5.29 6.04
N GLU A 93 2.31 6.41 6.72
CA GLU A 93 2.69 6.44 8.13
C GLU A 93 1.56 5.90 9.04
N GLN A 94 0.30 6.25 8.74
CA GLN A 94 -0.85 5.71 9.44
C GLN A 94 -0.93 4.19 9.27
N ALA A 95 -0.82 3.68 8.04
CA ALA A 95 -0.89 2.25 7.78
C ALA A 95 0.21 1.45 8.50
N VAL A 96 1.44 1.98 8.59
CA VAL A 96 2.51 1.34 9.36
C VAL A 96 2.22 1.39 10.87
N SER A 97 1.58 2.44 11.37
CA SER A 97 1.18 2.56 12.77
C SER A 97 0.10 1.54 13.13
N GLU A 98 -0.90 1.37 12.26
CA GLU A 98 -1.95 0.36 12.40
C GLU A 98 -1.36 -1.06 12.37
N TRP A 99 -0.47 -1.34 11.41
CA TRP A 99 0.27 -2.59 11.35
C TRP A 99 1.05 -2.87 12.65
N GLN A 100 1.78 -1.86 13.15
CA GLN A 100 2.57 -1.98 14.37
C GLN A 100 1.69 -2.30 15.57
N ALA A 101 0.50 -1.70 15.66
CA ALA A 101 -0.46 -2.02 16.71
C ALA A 101 -1.02 -3.44 16.56
N ALA A 102 -1.38 -3.86 15.34
CA ALA A 102 -1.94 -5.16 15.05
C ALA A 102 -0.95 -6.31 15.32
N ILE A 103 0.29 -6.21 14.83
CA ILE A 103 1.31 -7.25 15.01
C ILE A 103 1.71 -7.42 16.48
N ARG A 104 1.62 -6.36 17.30
CA ARG A 104 1.88 -6.42 18.74
C ARG A 104 0.87 -7.28 19.50
N VAL A 105 -0.34 -7.45 19.00
CA VAL A 105 -1.39 -8.27 19.66
C VAL A 105 -1.64 -9.60 18.93
N ASN A 106 -1.01 -9.84 17.78
CA ASN A 106 -1.12 -11.09 17.05
C ASN A 106 -0.35 -12.23 17.75
N THR A 107 -1.06 -13.07 18.49
CA THR A 107 -0.49 -14.22 19.22
C THR A 107 -0.02 -15.32 18.28
N ASP A 108 -0.74 -15.56 17.19
CA ASP A 108 -0.43 -16.64 16.25
C ASP A 108 0.90 -16.38 15.54
N TRP A 109 1.08 -15.14 15.06
CA TRP A 109 2.35 -14.70 14.49
C TRP A 109 3.50 -14.80 15.50
N LYS A 110 3.28 -14.39 16.76
CA LYS A 110 4.31 -14.48 17.80
C LYS A 110 4.74 -15.92 18.05
N ASN A 111 3.78 -16.84 18.17
CA ASN A 111 4.04 -18.25 18.44
C ASN A 111 4.76 -18.91 17.25
N GLU A 112 4.31 -18.63 16.02
CA GLU A 112 4.95 -19.14 14.80
C GLU A 112 6.39 -18.62 14.66
N ALA A 113 6.60 -17.31 14.83
CA ALA A 113 7.92 -16.70 14.74
C ALA A 113 8.86 -17.20 15.85
N PHE A 114 8.34 -17.38 17.07
CA PHE A 114 9.09 -17.93 18.19
C PHE A 114 9.51 -19.38 17.94
N SER A 115 8.60 -20.23 17.47
CA SER A 115 8.92 -21.64 17.14
C SER A 115 10.00 -21.72 16.07
N LYS A 116 9.87 -20.96 14.98
CA LYS A 116 10.89 -20.93 13.92
C LYS A 116 12.24 -20.42 14.40
N ALA A 117 12.24 -19.44 15.31
CA ALA A 117 13.47 -18.89 15.86
C ALA A 117 14.15 -19.91 16.78
N TYR A 118 13.37 -20.66 17.55
CA TYR A 118 13.85 -21.78 18.36
C TYR A 118 14.51 -22.84 17.47
N ASP A 119 13.82 -23.31 16.43
CA ASP A 119 14.31 -24.34 15.51
C ASP A 119 15.60 -23.90 14.82
N ALA A 120 15.63 -22.66 14.31
CA ALA A 120 16.79 -22.11 13.63
C ALA A 120 18.04 -22.07 14.52
N VAL A 121 17.88 -21.81 15.83
CA VAL A 121 18.99 -21.85 16.78
C VAL A 121 19.35 -23.28 17.17
N TYR A 122 18.36 -24.15 17.33
CA TYR A 122 18.55 -25.57 17.70
C TYR A 122 19.36 -26.34 16.64
N GLU A 123 19.19 -25.97 15.37
CA GLU A 123 19.92 -26.52 14.22
C GLU A 123 21.38 -26.05 14.14
N LEU A 124 21.76 -24.94 14.79
CA LEU A 124 23.14 -24.46 14.79
C LEU A 124 24.05 -25.45 15.51
N LYS A 125 25.15 -25.81 14.85
CA LYS A 125 26.17 -26.71 15.39
C LYS A 125 27.50 -25.98 15.60
N ASN A 126 28.24 -26.40 16.61
CA ASN A 126 29.64 -26.02 16.77
C ASN A 126 30.54 -26.86 15.83
N PRO A 127 31.84 -26.51 15.68
CA PRO A 127 32.76 -27.26 14.82
C PRO A 127 32.89 -28.76 15.16
N GLN A 128 32.52 -29.15 16.38
CA GLN A 128 32.53 -30.53 16.86
C GLN A 128 31.22 -31.28 16.56
N GLY A 129 30.25 -30.65 15.88
CA GLY A 129 28.98 -31.26 15.46
C GLY A 129 27.89 -31.31 16.55
N SER A 130 28.20 -30.89 17.77
CA SER A 130 27.22 -30.73 18.85
C SER A 130 26.47 -29.40 18.72
N GLN A 131 25.35 -29.25 19.44
CA GLN A 131 24.56 -28.02 19.40
C GLN A 131 25.39 -26.83 19.86
N LEU A 132 25.22 -25.69 19.19
CA LEU A 132 25.95 -24.46 19.50
C LEU A 132 25.50 -23.87 20.85
N GLU A 133 24.19 -23.83 21.09
CA GLU A 133 23.59 -23.31 22.32
C GLU A 133 23.19 -24.45 23.27
N ASP A 134 23.15 -24.14 24.57
CA ASP A 134 22.61 -25.03 25.59
C ASP A 134 21.10 -24.87 25.76
N PHE A 135 20.36 -25.93 25.41
CA PHE A 135 18.91 -26.05 25.53
C PHE A 135 18.47 -26.79 26.80
N SER A 136 19.39 -27.12 27.71
CA SER A 136 19.06 -27.75 28.99
C SER A 136 18.07 -26.88 29.77
N GLY A 137 16.91 -27.46 30.13
CA GLY A 137 15.82 -26.74 30.81
C GLY A 137 15.03 -25.76 29.94
N LYS A 138 15.24 -25.77 28.61
CA LYS A 138 14.50 -24.96 27.63
C LYS A 138 13.79 -25.92 26.68
N PRO A 139 12.62 -26.47 27.04
CA PRO A 139 11.91 -27.42 26.19
C PRO A 139 11.42 -26.74 24.91
N HIS A 140 11.15 -27.54 23.87
CA HIS A 140 10.62 -27.01 22.61
C HIS A 140 9.25 -26.34 22.83
N PRO A 141 8.93 -25.19 22.18
CA PRO A 141 7.67 -24.46 22.39
C PRO A 141 6.39 -25.27 22.14
N SER A 142 6.44 -26.31 21.32
CA SER A 142 5.29 -27.22 21.10
C SER A 142 4.88 -28.02 22.35
N THR A 143 5.71 -28.07 23.39
CA THR A 143 5.42 -28.76 24.65
C THR A 143 4.46 -27.97 25.55
N GLY A 144 4.21 -26.69 25.26
CA GLY A 144 3.37 -25.82 26.09
C GLY A 144 3.99 -25.40 27.42
N LEU A 145 5.24 -25.81 27.69
CA LEU A 145 6.01 -25.37 28.85
C LEU A 145 6.67 -24.02 28.59
N ASP A 146 6.92 -23.25 29.65
CA ASP A 146 7.65 -21.98 29.55
C ASP A 146 9.07 -22.23 29.04
N THR A 147 9.50 -21.44 28.06
CA THR A 147 10.76 -21.66 27.36
C THR A 147 11.28 -20.37 26.75
N ALA A 148 12.58 -20.34 26.45
CA ALA A 148 13.26 -19.21 25.84
C ALA A 148 14.26 -19.69 24.79
N VAL A 149 14.46 -18.89 23.75
CA VAL A 149 15.49 -19.16 22.74
C VAL A 149 16.85 -18.72 23.29
N PRO A 150 17.83 -19.62 23.47
CA PRO A 150 19.17 -19.24 23.89
C PRO A 150 19.88 -18.46 22.78
N ILE A 151 20.51 -17.33 23.12
CA ILE A 151 21.18 -16.43 22.17
C ILE A 151 22.54 -15.94 22.67
N SER A 152 23.27 -16.84 23.32
CA SER A 152 24.58 -16.57 23.93
C SER A 152 25.63 -16.22 22.87
N TYR A 153 25.56 -16.86 21.70
CA TYR A 153 26.56 -16.74 20.65
C TYR A 153 26.11 -15.82 19.49
N PRO A 154 27.05 -15.17 18.78
CA PRO A 154 26.72 -14.34 17.62
C PRO A 154 25.92 -15.05 16.51
N PRO A 155 26.20 -16.31 16.12
CA PRO A 155 25.41 -17.02 15.11
C PRO A 155 23.95 -17.23 15.53
N SER A 156 23.69 -17.47 16.82
CA SER A 156 22.34 -17.62 17.37
C SER A 156 21.56 -16.31 17.30
N LYS A 157 22.20 -15.19 17.68
CA LYS A 157 21.61 -13.85 17.55
C LYS A 157 21.24 -13.53 16.10
N GLN A 158 22.13 -13.87 15.17
CA GLN A 158 21.88 -13.70 13.74
C GLN A 158 20.74 -14.58 13.23
N ALA A 159 20.67 -15.86 13.63
CA ALA A 159 19.58 -16.75 13.26
C ALA A 159 18.22 -16.22 13.75
N VAL A 160 18.15 -15.77 15.00
CA VAL A 160 16.94 -15.13 15.56
C VAL A 160 16.59 -13.85 14.81
N ALA A 161 17.57 -12.99 14.51
CA ALA A 161 17.37 -11.77 13.74
C ALA A 161 16.78 -12.05 12.35
N ASN A 162 17.32 -13.06 11.66
CA ASN A 162 16.86 -13.50 10.35
C ASN A 162 15.40 -13.97 10.40
N VAL A 163 15.07 -14.84 11.36
CA VAL A 163 13.71 -15.40 11.47
C VAL A 163 12.68 -14.31 11.80
N TYR A 164 12.94 -13.48 12.80
CA TYR A 164 11.99 -12.42 13.16
C TYR A 164 11.89 -11.36 12.06
N GLY A 165 13.01 -10.94 11.46
CA GLY A 165 13.04 -10.00 10.35
C GLY A 165 12.22 -10.50 9.16
N ALA A 166 12.49 -11.73 8.71
CA ALA A 166 11.74 -12.37 7.62
C ALA A 166 10.26 -12.54 7.96
N SER A 167 9.93 -12.92 9.19
CA SER A 167 8.54 -13.09 9.65
C SER A 167 7.77 -11.78 9.71
N MET A 168 8.40 -10.67 10.14
CA MET A 168 7.76 -9.35 10.12
C MET A 168 7.56 -8.84 8.69
N VAL A 169 8.56 -9.04 7.81
CA VAL A 169 8.44 -8.74 6.39
C VAL A 169 7.28 -9.51 5.77
N LYS A 170 7.21 -10.82 6.01
CA LYS A 170 6.10 -11.68 5.56
C LYS A 170 4.75 -11.16 6.04
N HIS A 171 4.61 -10.91 7.35
CA HIS A 171 3.37 -10.40 7.94
C HIS A 171 2.95 -9.05 7.33
N PHE A 172 3.90 -8.15 7.08
CA PHE A 172 3.61 -6.88 6.39
C PHE A 172 3.18 -7.08 4.93
N LYS A 173 3.76 -8.05 4.20
CA LYS A 173 3.30 -8.37 2.82
C LYS A 173 1.84 -8.83 2.81
N GLU A 174 1.48 -9.65 3.79
CA GLU A 174 0.15 -10.26 3.87
C GLU A 174 -0.92 -9.26 4.31
N THR A 175 -0.58 -8.37 5.24
CA THR A 175 -1.52 -7.36 5.79
C THR A 175 -1.61 -6.09 4.94
N HIS A 176 -0.52 -5.68 4.29
CA HIS A 176 -0.46 -4.46 3.47
C HIS A 176 0.16 -4.72 2.09
N PRO A 177 -0.46 -5.57 1.25
CA PRO A 177 0.13 -6.04 -0.02
C PRO A 177 0.48 -4.92 -0.99
N PHE A 178 -0.30 -3.83 -1.00
CA PHE A 178 -0.01 -2.71 -1.88
C PHE A 178 1.20 -1.87 -1.42
N LEU A 179 1.27 -1.53 -0.13
CA LEU A 179 2.41 -0.79 0.43
C LEU A 179 3.69 -1.62 0.38
N SER A 180 3.54 -2.93 0.55
CA SER A 180 4.54 -3.95 0.28
C SER A 180 5.12 -3.84 -1.14
N LEU A 181 4.28 -3.79 -2.16
CA LEU A 181 4.74 -3.64 -3.55
C LEU A 181 5.52 -2.35 -3.74
N ILE A 182 5.04 -1.24 -3.17
CA ILE A 182 5.76 0.04 -3.20
C ILE A 182 7.13 -0.12 -2.55
N LEU A 183 7.18 -0.64 -1.32
CA LEU A 183 8.41 -0.77 -0.55
C LEU A 183 9.43 -1.65 -1.27
N TRP A 184 8.99 -2.78 -1.83
CA TRP A 184 9.87 -3.80 -2.43
C TRP A 184 10.08 -3.69 -3.94
N ALA A 185 9.44 -2.77 -4.65
CA ALA A 185 9.62 -2.55 -6.10
C ALA A 185 11.07 -2.26 -6.53
N ARG A 186 11.98 -1.94 -5.58
CA ARG A 186 13.42 -1.90 -5.82
C ARG A 186 14.30 -2.54 -4.74
N SER A 187 13.75 -3.09 -3.67
CA SER A 187 14.54 -3.40 -2.47
C SER A 187 14.58 -4.89 -2.15
N GLY A 188 15.38 -5.65 -2.90
CA GLY A 188 16.05 -6.84 -2.34
C GLY A 188 16.97 -6.49 -1.15
N GLN A 189 17.16 -5.19 -0.89
CA GLN A 189 17.91 -4.62 0.22
C GLN A 189 17.06 -4.27 1.46
N ALA A 190 15.73 -4.13 1.38
CA ALA A 190 14.96 -3.68 2.56
C ALA A 190 14.86 -4.78 3.62
N GLU A 191 14.66 -6.02 3.20
CA GLU A 191 14.70 -7.18 4.09
C GLU A 191 16.11 -7.38 4.67
N LYS A 192 17.15 -7.26 3.85
CA LYS A 192 18.55 -7.32 4.32
C LYS A 192 18.89 -6.18 5.28
N ALA A 193 18.47 -4.95 4.98
CA ALA A 193 18.69 -3.80 5.86
C ALA A 193 17.99 -4.02 7.21
N LEU A 194 16.75 -4.54 7.19
CA LEU A 194 16.00 -4.89 8.39
C LEU A 194 16.76 -5.91 9.24
N ILE A 195 17.23 -6.98 8.61
CA ILE A 195 18.02 -8.03 9.26
C ILE A 195 19.30 -7.44 9.87
N THR A 196 20.07 -6.68 9.11
CA THR A 196 21.33 -6.06 9.56
C THR A 196 21.12 -5.10 10.73
N ASP A 197 19.99 -4.40 10.79
CA ASP A 197 19.72 -3.48 11.90
C ASP A 197 19.28 -4.22 13.17
N ILE A 198 18.55 -5.34 13.04
CA ILE A 198 18.26 -6.24 14.15
C ILE A 198 19.56 -6.87 14.67
N GLU A 199 20.48 -7.28 13.79
CA GLU A 199 21.82 -7.77 14.17
C GLU A 199 22.62 -6.72 14.96
N ARG A 200 22.63 -5.45 14.51
CA ARG A 200 23.26 -4.34 15.24
C ARG A 200 22.67 -4.16 16.64
N LEU A 201 21.36 -4.30 16.78
CA LEU A 201 20.70 -4.18 18.07
C LEU A 201 21.11 -5.32 19.03
N PHE A 202 21.24 -6.55 18.54
CA PHE A 202 21.79 -7.65 19.34
C PHE A 202 23.26 -7.44 19.77
N ALA A 203 24.01 -6.62 19.02
CA ALA A 203 25.37 -6.21 19.40
C ALA A 203 25.40 -5.24 20.60
N THR A 204 24.29 -4.57 20.93
CA THR A 204 24.18 -3.65 22.09
C THR A 204 24.00 -4.36 23.44
N GLY A 205 24.04 -5.70 23.48
CA GLY A 205 24.02 -6.47 24.72
C GLY A 205 22.63 -6.93 25.18
N ILE A 206 21.60 -6.83 24.33
CA ILE A 206 20.27 -7.38 24.63
C ILE A 206 20.34 -8.91 24.53
N THR A 207 20.11 -9.59 25.66
CA THR A 207 20.19 -11.05 25.82
C THR A 207 18.84 -11.76 25.69
N THR A 208 17.74 -11.00 25.62
CA THR A 208 16.39 -11.52 25.42
C THR A 208 15.68 -10.70 24.35
N TYR A 209 15.21 -11.37 23.30
CA TYR A 209 14.44 -10.69 22.25
C TYR A 209 13.04 -10.37 22.77
N ALA A 210 12.89 -9.19 23.38
CA ALA A 210 11.57 -8.62 23.62
C ALA A 210 10.98 -8.22 22.26
N SER A 211 10.12 -9.08 21.70
CA SER A 211 9.44 -8.89 20.40
C SER A 211 8.90 -7.47 20.18
N LYS A 212 8.50 -6.78 21.26
CA LYS A 212 8.09 -5.37 21.26
C LYS A 212 9.15 -4.41 20.72
N LYS A 213 10.42 -4.52 21.14
CA LYS A 213 11.51 -3.64 20.65
C LYS A 213 11.83 -3.90 19.17
N GLY A 214 11.78 -5.17 18.75
CA GLY A 214 11.96 -5.55 17.36
C GLY A 214 10.88 -4.96 16.46
N ILE A 215 9.61 -5.05 16.87
CA ILE A 215 8.48 -4.45 16.15
C ILE A 215 8.66 -2.93 15.99
N ASP A 216 9.12 -2.24 17.04
CA ASP A 216 9.30 -0.79 17.01
C ASP A 216 10.40 -0.36 16.04
N LEU A 217 11.52 -1.08 16.04
CA LEU A 217 12.60 -0.87 15.09
C LEU A 217 12.13 -1.12 13.67
N THR A 218 11.50 -2.27 13.42
CA THR A 218 11.00 -2.64 12.10
C THR A 218 9.98 -1.64 11.59
N SER A 219 9.05 -1.19 12.44
CA SER A 219 8.08 -0.15 12.05
C SER A 219 8.78 1.16 11.67
N THR A 220 9.82 1.57 12.40
CA THR A 220 10.60 2.77 12.10
C THR A 220 11.31 2.64 10.76
N MET A 221 11.90 1.48 10.48
CA MET A 221 12.56 1.21 9.21
C MET A 221 11.59 1.21 8.03
N ILE A 222 10.41 0.57 8.18
CA ILE A 222 9.36 0.58 7.16
C ILE A 222 8.90 2.02 6.90
N ARG A 223 8.65 2.81 7.95
CA ARG A 223 8.30 4.26 7.82
C ARG A 223 9.36 5.01 7.02
N ASN A 224 10.64 4.88 7.40
CA ASN A 224 11.73 5.57 6.73
C ASN A 224 11.86 5.16 5.25
N ALA A 225 11.70 3.87 4.96
CA ALA A 225 11.71 3.35 3.59
C ALA A 225 10.53 3.88 2.76
N LEU A 226 9.31 3.89 3.31
CA LEU A 226 8.13 4.45 2.63
C LEU A 226 8.28 5.96 2.40
N LYS A 227 8.78 6.70 3.40
CA LYS A 227 9.02 8.14 3.30
C LYS A 227 10.03 8.47 2.19
N ALA A 228 11.11 7.70 2.09
CA ALA A 228 12.09 7.86 1.02
C ALA A 228 11.49 7.60 -0.39
N GLN A 229 10.52 6.70 -0.49
CA GLN A 229 9.86 6.37 -1.75
C GLN A 229 8.66 7.28 -2.09
N THR A 230 8.11 7.99 -1.09
CA THR A 230 6.88 8.77 -1.22
C THR A 230 6.89 9.76 -2.39
N PRO A 231 7.90 10.62 -2.60
CA PRO A 231 7.88 11.60 -3.70
C PRO A 231 7.80 10.96 -5.09
N ARG A 232 8.51 9.84 -5.26
CA ARG A 232 8.50 9.06 -6.51
C ARG A 232 7.14 8.40 -6.73
N VAL A 233 6.58 7.79 -5.68
CA VAL A 233 5.26 7.16 -5.71
C VAL A 233 4.20 8.19 -6.10
N ILE A 234 4.17 9.35 -5.45
CA ILE A 234 3.25 10.45 -5.79
C ILE A 234 3.36 10.83 -7.27
N THR A 235 4.58 11.02 -7.78
CA THR A 235 4.81 11.41 -9.17
C THR A 235 4.31 10.34 -10.15
N MET A 236 4.64 9.07 -9.88
CA MET A 236 4.20 7.94 -10.70
C MET A 236 2.68 7.78 -10.69
N PHE A 237 2.03 7.85 -9.52
CA PHE A 237 0.58 7.78 -9.41
C PHE A 237 -0.12 8.95 -10.10
N ARG A 238 0.44 10.16 -10.03
CA ARG A 238 -0.08 11.31 -10.80
C ARG A 238 -0.04 11.06 -12.30
N ILE A 239 1.07 10.53 -12.82
CA ILE A 239 1.19 10.19 -14.25
C ILE A 239 0.16 9.11 -14.64
N ILE A 240 0.08 8.03 -13.86
CA ILE A 240 -0.89 6.94 -14.09
C ILE A 240 -2.32 7.47 -14.05
N LEU A 241 -2.63 8.33 -13.07
CA LEU A 241 -3.96 8.91 -12.91
C LEU A 241 -4.34 9.81 -14.10
N VAL A 242 -3.40 10.62 -14.60
CA VAL A 242 -3.60 11.45 -15.80
C VAL A 242 -3.81 10.58 -17.05
N ILE A 243 -3.01 9.52 -17.24
CA ILE A 243 -3.18 8.61 -18.38
C ILE A 243 -4.53 7.90 -18.30
N ALA A 244 -4.88 7.35 -17.14
CA ALA A 244 -6.16 6.68 -16.92
C ALA A 244 -7.34 7.64 -17.15
N PHE A 245 -7.23 8.88 -16.68
CA PHE A 245 -8.22 9.92 -16.93
C PHE A 245 -8.44 10.13 -18.43
N LEU A 246 -7.36 10.36 -19.19
CA LEU A 246 -7.44 10.60 -20.64
C LEU A 246 -8.07 9.42 -21.38
N LEU A 247 -7.71 8.18 -21.03
CA LEU A 247 -8.27 6.98 -21.64
C LEU A 247 -9.78 6.84 -21.37
N ILE A 248 -10.20 7.05 -20.12
CA ILE A 248 -11.62 6.95 -19.75
C ILE A 248 -12.42 8.08 -20.40
N GLN A 249 -11.90 9.31 -20.41
CA GLN A 249 -12.57 10.43 -21.07
C GLN A 249 -12.67 10.22 -22.58
N ALA A 250 -11.62 9.70 -23.23
CA ALA A 250 -11.67 9.35 -24.64
C ALA A 250 -12.73 8.29 -24.94
N LEU A 251 -12.90 7.30 -24.05
CA LEU A 251 -13.95 6.30 -24.16
C LEU A 251 -15.35 6.90 -24.02
N VAL A 252 -15.58 7.76 -23.01
CA VAL A 252 -16.88 8.42 -22.79
C VAL A 252 -17.24 9.31 -23.98
N LEU A 253 -16.29 10.14 -24.45
CA LEU A 253 -16.49 11.03 -25.59
C LEU A 253 -16.67 10.24 -26.90
N GLY A 254 -15.93 9.15 -27.09
CA GLY A 254 -16.08 8.26 -28.26
C GLY A 254 -17.46 7.59 -28.31
N LEU A 255 -17.96 7.12 -27.17
CA LEU A 255 -19.32 6.58 -27.06
C LEU A 255 -20.39 7.64 -27.34
N LEU A 256 -20.20 8.86 -26.83
CA LEU A 256 -21.10 9.99 -27.10
C LEU A 256 -21.11 10.35 -28.60
N ALA A 257 -19.94 10.43 -29.23
CA ALA A 257 -19.81 10.71 -30.66
C ALA A 257 -20.48 9.62 -31.51
N ARG A 258 -20.28 8.34 -31.15
CA ARG A 258 -20.97 7.21 -31.81
C ARG A 258 -22.49 7.30 -31.66
N ALA A 259 -22.99 7.64 -30.48
CA ALA A 259 -24.42 7.81 -30.24
C ALA A 259 -25.00 8.97 -31.07
N ALA A 260 -24.26 10.09 -31.18
CA ALA A 260 -24.64 11.22 -32.02
C ALA A 260 -24.69 10.86 -33.52
N LEU A 261 -23.73 10.07 -34.01
CA LEU A 261 -23.70 9.55 -35.39
C LEU A 261 -24.84 8.56 -35.67
N ALA A 262 -25.13 7.66 -34.74
CA ALA A 262 -26.24 6.70 -34.88
C ALA A 262 -27.59 7.42 -35.01
N ALA A 263 -27.80 8.50 -34.23
CA ALA A 263 -29.01 9.32 -34.31
C ALA A 263 -29.20 10.02 -35.67
N ILE A 264 -28.11 10.32 -36.40
CA ILE A 264 -28.21 10.82 -37.79
C ILE A 264 -28.71 9.70 -38.72
N LYS A 265 -28.19 8.48 -38.55
CA LYS A 265 -28.52 7.35 -39.42
C LYS A 265 -29.98 6.94 -39.28
N GLU A 266 -30.52 6.93 -38.07
CA GLU A 266 -31.94 6.64 -37.81
C GLU A 266 -32.89 7.70 -38.39
N LYS A 267 -32.52 8.99 -38.38
CA LYS A 267 -33.33 10.06 -39.00
C LYS A 267 -33.38 10.03 -40.54
N ARG A 268 -32.48 9.27 -41.19
CA ARG A 268 -32.43 9.14 -42.66
C ARG A 268 -33.18 7.93 -43.21
N LEU A 269 -33.60 7.00 -42.35
CA LEU A 269 -34.46 5.86 -42.68
C LEU A 269 -35.92 6.26 -42.47
#